data_AF-A0A929G3N2-F1
#
_entry.id   AF-A0A929G3N2-F1
#
_cell.length_a   1.000
_cell.length_b   1.000
_cell.length_c   1.000
_cell.angle_alpha   90.00
_cell.angle_beta   90.00
_cell.angle_gamma   90.00
#
_symmetry.space_group_name_H-M   'P 1'
#
loop_
_entity.id
_entity.type
_entity.pdbx_description
1 polymer ?
#
loop_
_entity_poly.entity_id
_entity_poly.type
_entity_poly.pdbx_seq_one_letter_code
_entity_poly.pdbx_strand_id
1 'polypeptide(L)'
;MKIKIFFKLLVMLFAIILFVNCSGGIKNENSNVKDNEKVEEKVTKGEITDEVYVEISAQLMYISTKYAIASEKVENIAGQASLGEEAKKEIEAVFNKYGVTEKNLEEYAKKFEENTLSLIKLTSAIAKRAAELTKE
;
A
#
# COMPACT_ATOMS: atom_id res chain seq x y z
N MET A 1 3.56 -29.69 8.78
CA MET A 1 2.89 -28.49 9.32
C MET A 1 3.39 -27.17 8.66
N LYS A 2 3.63 -27.14 7.33
CA LYS A 2 4.20 -25.98 6.62
C LYS A 2 3.30 -25.39 5.51
N ILE A 3 2.26 -26.12 5.10
CA ILE A 3 1.36 -25.74 3.99
C ILE A 3 0.33 -24.67 4.41
N LYS A 4 -0.05 -24.61 5.70
CA LYS A 4 -1.06 -23.67 6.19
C LYS A 4 -0.60 -22.20 6.21
N ILE A 5 0.71 -21.95 6.28
CA ILE A 5 1.27 -20.59 6.34
C ILE A 5 1.31 -19.96 4.94
N PHE A 6 1.70 -20.73 3.91
CA PHE A 6 1.67 -20.27 2.52
C PHE A 6 0.24 -19.94 2.05
N PHE A 7 -0.75 -20.71 2.50
CA PHE A 7 -2.15 -20.42 2.16
C PHE A 7 -2.65 -19.12 2.80
N LYS A 8 -2.23 -18.81 4.03
CA LYS A 8 -2.56 -17.52 4.67
C LYS A 8 -1.89 -16.33 3.97
N LEU A 9 -0.62 -16.47 3.58
CA LEU A 9 0.10 -15.41 2.86
C LEU A 9 -0.52 -15.15 1.48
N LEU A 10 -0.91 -16.22 0.76
CA LEU A 10 -1.56 -16.13 -0.54
C LEU A 10 -2.95 -15.49 -0.46
N VAL A 11 -3.73 -15.82 0.58
CA VAL A 11 -5.04 -15.20 0.84
C VAL A 11 -4.90 -13.73 1.23
N MET A 12 -3.84 -13.36 1.97
CA MET A 12 -3.54 -11.97 2.31
C MET A 12 -3.15 -11.14 1.08
N LEU A 13 -2.39 -11.73 0.14
CA LEU A 13 -2.07 -11.13 -1.16
C LEU A 13 -3.31 -10.99 -2.07
N PHE A 14 -4.24 -11.94 -2.03
CA PHE A 14 -5.49 -11.87 -2.80
C PHE A 14 -6.49 -10.85 -2.25
N ALA A 15 -6.51 -10.61 -0.93
CA ALA A 15 -7.38 -9.61 -0.32
C ALA A 15 -7.04 -8.18 -0.80
N ILE A 16 -5.76 -7.90 -1.05
CA ILE A 16 -5.31 -6.61 -1.58
C ILE A 16 -5.88 -6.35 -2.99
N ILE A 17 -6.02 -7.40 -3.82
CA ILE A 17 -6.57 -7.30 -5.18
C ILE A 17 -8.10 -7.10 -5.17
N LEU A 18 -8.80 -7.63 -4.17
CA LEU A 18 -10.27 -7.52 -4.08
C LEU A 18 -10.74 -6.16 -3.54
N PHE A 19 -9.95 -5.45 -2.73
CA PHE A 19 -10.29 -4.08 -2.32
C PHE A 19 -10.15 -3.05 -3.45
N VAL A 20 -9.28 -3.29 -4.44
CA VAL A 20 -9.13 -2.41 -5.62
C VAL A 20 -10.31 -2.52 -6.59
N ASN A 21 -11.10 -3.61 -6.54
CA ASN A 21 -12.22 -3.84 -7.47
C ASN A 21 -13.62 -3.83 -6.81
N CYS A 22 -13.76 -3.37 -5.56
CA CYS A 22 -15.07 -3.28 -4.88
C CYS A 22 -15.61 -1.84 -4.71
N SER A 23 -15.32 -0.96 -5.67
CA SER A 23 -16.07 0.28 -5.87
C SER A 23 -16.42 0.44 -7.33
N GLY A 24 -17.47 -0.25 -7.80
CA GLY A 24 -17.89 -0.08 -9.19
C GLY A 24 -19.04 -0.95 -9.64
N GLY A 25 -20.07 -1.13 -8.82
CA GLY A 25 -21.26 -1.85 -9.28
C GLY A 25 -22.44 -1.77 -8.34
N ILE A 26 -23.19 -0.65 -8.41
CA ILE A 26 -24.66 -0.61 -8.28
C ILE A 26 -25.14 0.65 -9.02
N LYS A 27 -26.04 0.44 -10.00
CA LYS A 27 -26.84 1.47 -10.67
C LYS A 27 -27.88 2.04 -9.68
N ASN A 28 -27.94 3.37 -9.50
CA ASN A 28 -29.11 4.20 -9.84
C ASN A 28 -28.99 5.64 -9.30
N GLU A 29 -29.50 6.56 -10.12
CA GLU A 29 -30.06 7.89 -9.84
C GLU A 29 -29.20 9.01 -9.22
N ASN A 30 -28.84 9.92 -10.12
CA ASN A 30 -29.05 11.37 -10.01
C ASN A 30 -28.49 12.05 -8.75
N SER A 31 -27.22 12.46 -8.78
CA SER A 31 -26.80 13.60 -7.97
C SER A 31 -25.80 14.48 -8.72
N ASN A 32 -26.28 15.67 -9.04
CA ASN A 32 -25.52 16.87 -9.30
C ASN A 32 -24.54 17.11 -8.15
N VAL A 33 -23.27 16.71 -8.30
CA VAL A 33 -22.18 17.10 -7.40
C VAL A 33 -21.05 17.63 -8.26
N LYS A 34 -20.86 18.94 -8.10
CA LYS A 34 -19.82 19.78 -8.70
C LYS A 34 -18.46 19.06 -8.68
N ASP A 35 -17.79 19.14 -9.82
CA ASP A 35 -16.36 18.90 -9.97
C ASP A 35 -15.59 19.66 -8.89
N ASN A 36 -15.19 18.96 -7.83
CA ASN A 36 -14.08 19.41 -7.01
C ASN A 36 -12.82 19.09 -7.81
N GLU A 37 -12.38 20.09 -8.56
CA GLU A 37 -11.06 20.23 -9.14
C GLU A 37 -10.03 19.73 -8.12
N LYS A 38 -9.52 18.51 -8.35
CA LYS A 38 -8.42 17.95 -7.58
C LYS A 38 -7.25 18.88 -7.85
N VAL A 39 -6.93 19.72 -6.87
CA VAL A 39 -5.69 20.49 -6.88
C VAL A 39 -4.56 19.47 -6.97
N GLU A 40 -4.03 19.27 -8.16
CA GLU A 40 -2.77 18.56 -8.37
C GLU A 40 -1.70 19.41 -7.69
N GLU A 41 -1.45 19.14 -6.41
CA GLU A 41 -0.25 19.62 -5.76
C GLU A 41 0.93 19.22 -6.65
N LYS A 42 1.70 20.22 -7.05
CA LYS A 42 2.91 20.08 -7.87
C LYS A 42 3.98 19.35 -7.04
N VAL A 43 3.83 18.04 -6.90
CA VAL A 43 4.86 17.18 -6.32
C VAL A 43 6.02 17.15 -7.32
N THR A 44 7.19 17.63 -6.90
CA THR A 44 8.44 17.40 -7.62
C THR A 44 8.63 15.90 -7.78
N LYS A 45 8.54 15.39 -9.02
CA LYS A 45 8.67 13.96 -9.34
C LYS A 45 10.06 13.47 -8.91
N GLY A 46 10.14 12.83 -7.75
CA GLY A 46 11.32 12.10 -7.31
C GLY A 46 11.63 10.98 -8.29
N GLU A 47 12.92 10.72 -8.52
CA GLU A 47 13.36 9.61 -9.35
C GLU A 47 13.19 8.30 -8.57
N ILE A 48 12.41 7.36 -9.11
CA ILE A 48 12.25 6.03 -8.50
C ILE A 48 13.34 5.12 -9.05
N THR A 49 14.25 4.69 -8.17
CA THR A 49 15.23 3.63 -8.41
C THR A 49 14.78 2.32 -7.73
N ASP A 50 15.48 1.20 -7.97
CA ASP A 50 15.15 -0.07 -7.30
C ASP A 50 15.29 0.04 -5.77
N GLU A 51 16.29 0.78 -5.30
CA GLU A 51 16.52 1.01 -3.88
C GLU A 51 15.43 1.90 -3.27
N VAL A 52 15.05 2.98 -3.95
CA VAL A 52 13.96 3.87 -3.52
C VAL A 52 12.63 3.13 -3.52
N TYR A 53 12.36 2.32 -4.55
CA TYR A 53 11.16 1.48 -4.61
C TYR A 53 11.12 0.48 -3.45
N VAL A 54 12.23 -0.24 -3.20
CA VAL A 54 12.33 -1.19 -2.08
C VAL A 54 12.09 -0.50 -0.74
N GLU A 55 12.70 0.65 -0.51
CA GLU A 55 12.58 1.40 0.74
C GLU A 55 11.15 1.90 0.96
N ILE A 56 10.52 2.50 -0.05
CA ILE A 56 9.12 2.94 0.05
C ILE A 56 8.20 1.75 0.29
N SER A 57 8.30 0.68 -0.52
CA SER A 57 7.47 -0.51 -0.36
C SER A 57 7.67 -1.19 1.00
N ALA A 58 8.89 -1.17 1.55
CA ALA A 58 9.16 -1.70 2.88
C ALA A 58 8.49 -0.87 3.98
N GLN A 59 8.52 0.46 3.88
CA GLN A 59 7.81 1.34 4.80
C GLN A 59 6.29 1.15 4.70
N LEU A 60 5.73 1.05 3.50
CA LEU A 60 4.29 0.77 3.31
C LEU A 60 3.88 -0.59 3.90
N MET A 61 4.71 -1.62 3.72
CA MET A 61 4.49 -2.95 4.30
C MET A 61 4.55 -2.91 5.83
N TYR A 62 5.52 -2.16 6.39
CA TYR A 62 5.65 -1.97 7.82
C TYR A 62 4.43 -1.25 8.41
N ILE A 63 4.03 -0.11 7.86
CA ILE A 63 2.86 0.66 8.29
C ILE A 63 1.59 -0.21 8.23
N SER A 64 1.37 -0.89 7.11
CA SER A 64 0.21 -1.79 6.94
C SER A 64 0.18 -2.88 8.02
N THR A 65 1.33 -3.46 8.33
CA THR A 65 1.44 -4.51 9.37
C THR A 65 1.22 -3.95 10.77
N LYS A 66 1.82 -2.81 11.09
CA LYS A 66 1.65 -2.08 12.36
C LYS A 66 0.17 -1.81 12.64
N TYR A 67 -0.54 -1.25 11.66
CA TYR A 67 -1.95 -0.88 11.83
C TYR A 67 -2.92 -2.06 11.74
N ALA A 68 -2.58 -3.13 11.00
CA ALA A 68 -3.33 -4.39 11.07
C ALA A 68 -3.25 -5.03 12.46
N ILE A 69 -2.07 -5.06 13.09
CA ILE A 69 -1.91 -5.57 14.46
C ILE A 69 -2.62 -4.67 15.49
N ALA A 70 -2.60 -3.35 15.28
CA ALA A 70 -3.32 -2.42 16.14
C ALA A 70 -4.85 -2.60 16.02
N SER A 71 -5.36 -2.81 14.82
CA SER A 71 -6.81 -2.96 14.59
C SER A 71 -7.39 -4.23 15.19
N GLU A 72 -6.61 -5.31 15.28
CA GLU A 72 -7.01 -6.54 16.00
C GLU A 72 -7.31 -6.31 17.49
N LYS A 73 -6.82 -5.21 18.07
CA LYS A 73 -7.02 -4.85 19.50
C LYS A 73 -8.17 -3.87 19.70
N VAL A 74 -8.78 -3.38 18.63
CA VAL A 74 -9.84 -2.36 18.68
C VAL A 74 -11.18 -3.01 18.36
N GLU A 75 -12.09 -2.96 19.33
CA GLU A 75 -13.40 -3.64 19.25
C GLU A 75 -14.49 -2.84 18.54
N ASN A 76 -14.27 -1.54 18.28
CA ASN A 76 -15.30 -0.66 17.74
C ASN A 76 -14.88 0.03 16.43
N ILE A 77 -15.88 0.35 15.60
CA ILE A 77 -15.71 0.93 14.26
C ILE A 77 -15.03 2.31 14.33
N ALA A 78 -15.35 3.13 15.32
CA ALA A 78 -14.77 4.47 15.45
C ALA A 78 -13.25 4.41 15.67
N GLY A 79 -12.78 3.49 16.51
CA GLY A 79 -11.35 3.27 16.73
C GLY A 79 -10.66 2.70 15.49
N GLN A 80 -11.32 1.79 14.76
CA GLN A 80 -10.79 1.28 13.49
C GLN A 80 -10.66 2.38 12.45
N ALA A 81 -11.63 3.29 12.36
CA ALA A 81 -11.56 4.46 11.48
C ALA A 81 -10.41 5.41 11.86
N SER A 82 -10.21 5.67 13.16
CA SER A 82 -9.09 6.49 13.64
C SER A 82 -7.74 5.90 13.23
N LEU A 83 -7.55 4.58 13.40
CA LEU A 83 -6.35 3.89 12.98
C LEU A 83 -6.13 3.97 11.45
N GLY A 84 -7.21 3.93 10.67
CA GLY A 84 -7.15 4.12 9.21
C GLY A 84 -6.65 5.51 8.80
N GLU A 85 -7.15 6.56 9.46
CA GLU A 85 -6.70 7.94 9.21
C GLU A 85 -5.24 8.17 9.63
N GLU A 86 -4.79 7.53 10.71
CA GLU A 86 -3.38 7.57 11.10
C GLU A 86 -2.49 6.84 10.09
N ALA A 87 -2.88 5.63 9.66
CA ALA A 87 -2.15 4.88 8.65
C ALA A 87 -2.02 5.68 7.34
N LYS A 88 -3.12 6.33 6.91
CA LYS A 88 -3.13 7.20 5.74
C LYS A 88 -2.13 8.34 5.85
N LYS A 89 -2.08 9.04 7.00
CA LYS A 89 -1.12 10.13 7.22
C LYS A 89 0.33 9.64 7.19
N GLU A 90 0.61 8.48 7.78
CA GLU A 90 1.96 7.89 7.72
C GLU A 90 2.34 7.53 6.27
N ILE A 91 1.42 6.96 5.48
CA ILE A 91 1.64 6.67 4.05
C ILE A 91 1.89 7.94 3.24
N GLU A 92 1.08 8.99 3.44
CA GLU A 92 1.27 10.29 2.77
C GLU A 92 2.63 10.90 3.12
N ALA A 93 3.08 10.78 4.37
CA ALA A 93 4.40 11.24 4.78
C ALA A 93 5.54 10.49 4.07
N VAL A 94 5.40 9.18 3.82
CA VAL A 94 6.36 8.41 3.02
C VAL A 94 6.42 8.97 1.60
N PHE A 95 5.28 9.13 0.92
CA PHE A 95 5.24 9.67 -0.44
C PHE A 95 5.84 11.07 -0.54
N ASN A 96 5.50 11.95 0.40
CA ASN A 96 6.06 13.30 0.47
C ASN A 96 7.58 13.30 0.68
N LYS A 97 8.10 12.41 1.53
CA LYS A 97 9.55 12.27 1.79
C LYS A 97 10.34 11.95 0.52
N TYR A 98 9.79 11.14 -0.38
CA TYR A 98 10.45 10.75 -1.62
C TYR A 98 10.03 11.57 -2.85
N GLY A 99 9.07 12.49 -2.71
CA GLY A 99 8.53 13.26 -3.83
C GLY A 99 7.83 12.39 -4.87
N VAL A 100 7.18 11.30 -4.43
CA VAL A 100 6.49 10.37 -5.34
C VAL A 100 5.02 10.27 -5.00
N THR A 101 4.25 9.73 -5.93
CA THR A 101 2.84 9.37 -5.72
C THR A 101 2.67 7.85 -5.84
N GLU A 102 1.53 7.34 -5.35
CA GLU A 102 1.13 5.93 -5.55
C GLU A 102 1.19 5.54 -7.04
N LYS A 103 0.67 6.39 -7.93
CA LYS A 103 0.71 6.18 -9.38
C LYS A 103 2.14 6.04 -9.91
N ASN A 104 3.11 6.76 -9.36
CA ASN A 104 4.51 6.61 -9.79
C ASN A 104 5.07 5.24 -9.42
N LEU A 105 4.71 4.69 -8.25
CA LEU A 105 5.09 3.35 -7.85
C LEU A 105 4.42 2.29 -8.71
N GLU A 106 3.13 2.43 -9.02
CA GLU A 106 2.40 1.52 -9.91
C GLU A 106 3.04 1.50 -11.30
N GLU A 107 3.34 2.67 -11.87
CA GLU A 107 4.02 2.78 -13.16
C GLU A 107 5.42 2.13 -13.13
N TYR A 108 6.16 2.33 -12.03
CA TYR A 108 7.48 1.71 -11.86
C TYR A 108 7.38 0.18 -11.74
N ALA A 109 6.35 -0.33 -11.04
CA ALA A 109 6.16 -1.75 -10.79
C ALA A 109 5.94 -2.56 -12.08
N LYS A 110 5.38 -1.94 -13.12
CA LYS A 110 5.11 -2.58 -14.42
C LYS A 110 6.34 -3.24 -15.05
N LYS A 111 7.55 -2.72 -14.80
CA LYS A 111 8.79 -3.31 -15.34
C LYS A 111 9.12 -4.69 -14.78
N PHE A 112 8.47 -5.09 -13.68
CA PHE A 112 8.68 -6.39 -13.04
C PHE A 112 7.59 -7.41 -13.39
N GLU A 113 6.47 -7.00 -14.01
CA GLU A 113 5.31 -7.87 -14.29
C GLU A 113 5.67 -9.05 -15.21
N GLU A 114 6.54 -8.81 -16.20
CA GLU A 114 6.93 -9.82 -17.18
C GLU A 114 8.14 -10.67 -16.75
N ASN A 115 8.76 -10.36 -15.60
CA ASN A 115 9.94 -11.06 -15.10
C ASN A 115 9.76 -11.57 -13.67
N THR A 116 9.24 -12.79 -13.56
CA THR A 116 8.96 -13.48 -12.30
C THR A 116 10.18 -13.56 -11.38
N LEU A 117 11.40 -13.77 -11.92
CA LEU A 117 12.61 -13.84 -11.10
C LEU A 117 12.98 -12.49 -10.50
N SER A 118 12.83 -11.41 -11.27
CA SER A 118 13.03 -10.05 -10.77
C SER A 118 12.01 -9.71 -9.69
N LEU A 119 10.75 -10.09 -9.87
CA LEU A 119 9.70 -9.89 -8.87
C LEU A 119 9.99 -10.62 -7.55
N ILE A 120 10.47 -11.88 -7.61
CA ILE A 120 10.84 -12.65 -6.41
C ILE A 120 12.00 -11.98 -5.67
N LYS A 121 13.04 -11.51 -6.38
CA LYS A 121 14.18 -10.83 -5.75
C LYS A 121 13.74 -9.53 -5.08
N LEU A 122 12.92 -8.75 -5.77
CA LEU A 122 12.41 -7.47 -5.29
C LEU A 122 11.55 -7.64 -4.04
N THR A 123 10.58 -8.57 -4.08
CA THR A 123 9.71 -8.85 -2.92
C THR A 123 10.50 -9.38 -1.73
N SER A 124 11.54 -10.18 -1.96
CA SER A 124 12.45 -10.61 -0.88
C SER A 124 13.25 -9.46 -0.27
N ALA A 125 13.71 -8.50 -1.08
CA ALA A 125 14.42 -7.31 -0.58
C ALA A 125 13.49 -6.42 0.27
N ILE A 126 12.25 -6.20 -0.22
CA ILE A 126 11.21 -5.45 0.51
C ILE A 126 10.92 -6.08 1.87
N ALA A 127 10.67 -7.40 1.90
CA ALA A 127 10.37 -8.12 3.14
C ALA A 127 11.53 -8.05 4.14
N LYS A 128 12.78 -8.17 3.66
CA LYS A 128 13.96 -8.04 4.52
C LYS A 128 14.05 -6.64 5.12
N ARG A 129 13.89 -5.60 4.31
CA ARG A 129 13.98 -4.21 4.79
C ARG A 129 12.83 -3.86 5.75
N ALA A 130 11.62 -4.33 5.48
CA ALA A 130 10.48 -4.14 6.39
C ALA A 130 10.72 -4.80 7.77
N ALA A 131 11.37 -5.97 7.80
CA ALA A 131 11.73 -6.64 9.03
C ALA A 131 12.83 -5.91 9.83
N GLU A 132 13.69 -5.14 9.16
CA GLU A 132 14.68 -4.27 9.82
C GLU A 132 13.98 -3.05 10.44
N LEU A 133 13.04 -2.42 9.74
CA LEU A 133 12.23 -1.30 10.26
C LEU A 133 11.42 -1.67 11.53
N THR A 134 11.07 -2.95 11.70
CA THR A 134 10.37 -3.43 12.91
C THR A 134 11.28 -3.52 14.14
N LYS A 135 12.60 -3.49 13.95
CA LYS A 135 13.60 -3.57 15.03
C LYS A 135 14.17 -2.21 15.44
N GLU A 136 13.96 -1.19 14.62
CA GLU A 136 14.33 0.22 14.88
C GLU A 136 13.34 0.85 15.89
#